data_AF-A0A4R5CTE2-F1
#
_entry.id   AF-A0A4R5CTE2-F1
#
_cell.length_a   1.000
_cell.length_b   1.000
_cell.length_c   1.000
_cell.angle_alpha   90.00
_cell.angle_beta   90.00
_cell.angle_gamma   90.00
#
_symmetry.space_group_name_H-M   'P 1'
#
loop_
_entity.id
_entity.type
_entity.pdbx_description
1 polymer ?
#
loop_
_entity_poly.entity_id
_entity_poly.type
_entity_poly.pdbx_seq_one_letter_code
_entity_poly.pdbx_strand_id
1 'polypeptide(L)'
;MGFLDIILGVLLAFAFYKGIRNGLFVELASLVSLLAGIYFAVKFSSFMRDILVGYVKWNPNTIQVVAFILTFIAVVMVVTLLGKFLTGVADFAFLGWLNTIGGGFFRVLKTILIISIVFAVFEKINYNHFLTKKETLDNSLFYNPIQKTAGYMYPSLKEWYGSLKDK
;
A
#
# COMPACT_ATOMS: atom_id res chain seq x y z
N MET A 1 -16.61 3.91 17.59
CA MET A 1 -16.39 4.92 16.53
C MET A 1 -15.34 5.89 17.06
N GLY A 2 -14.08 5.66 16.73
CA GLY A 2 -12.96 6.52 17.15
C GLY A 2 -12.61 7.56 16.10
N PHE A 3 -11.75 8.51 16.46
CA PHE A 3 -11.18 9.51 15.53
C PHE A 3 -10.54 8.86 14.28
N LEU A 4 -9.89 7.70 14.47
CA LEU A 4 -9.30 6.93 13.37
C LEU A 4 -10.34 6.47 12.34
N ASP A 5 -11.54 6.09 12.78
CA ASP A 5 -12.59 5.62 11.88
C ASP A 5 -13.11 6.74 10.97
N ILE A 6 -13.17 7.97 11.49
CA ILE A 6 -13.56 9.15 10.72
C ILE A 6 -12.51 9.43 9.63
N ILE A 7 -11.22 9.41 10.00
CA ILE A 7 -10.13 9.63 9.04
C ILE A 7 -10.16 8.56 7.93
N LEU A 8 -10.23 7.29 8.31
CA LEU A 8 -10.23 6.17 7.36
C LEU A 8 -11.48 6.23 6.47
N GLY A 9 -12.65 6.52 7.05
CA GLY A 9 -13.90 6.67 6.31
C GLY A 9 -13.83 7.78 5.26
N VAL A 10 -13.36 8.97 5.63
CA VAL A 10 -13.19 10.11 4.71
C VAL A 10 -12.18 9.76 3.60
N LEU A 11 -11.07 9.12 3.96
CA LEU A 11 -10.03 8.76 3.01
C LEU A 11 -10.50 7.71 1.99
N LEU A 12 -11.28 6.71 2.44
CA LEU A 12 -11.89 5.71 1.56
C LEU A 12 -12.99 6.32 0.67
N ALA A 13 -13.82 7.23 1.21
CA ALA A 13 -14.84 7.93 0.43
C ALA A 13 -14.20 8.82 -0.66
N PHE A 14 -13.14 9.55 -0.32
CA PHE A 14 -12.37 10.33 -1.28
C PHE A 14 -11.71 9.45 -2.35
N ALA A 15 -11.15 8.30 -1.94
CA ALA A 15 -10.58 7.33 -2.87
C ALA A 15 -11.63 6.81 -3.85
N PHE A 16 -12.83 6.48 -3.37
CA PHE A 16 -13.93 6.04 -4.23
C PHE A 16 -14.33 7.12 -5.24
N TYR A 17 -14.54 8.36 -4.80
CA TYR A 17 -14.87 9.50 -5.67
C TYR A 17 -13.79 9.72 -6.75
N LYS A 18 -12.51 9.67 -6.36
CA LYS A 18 -11.40 9.82 -7.31
C LYS A 18 -11.32 8.64 -8.28
N GLY A 19 -11.66 7.42 -7.84
CA GLY A 19 -11.70 6.23 -8.68
C GLY A 19 -12.79 6.32 -9.75
N ILE A 20 -13.96 6.81 -9.37
CA ILE A 20 -15.06 7.16 -10.29
C ILE A 20 -14.59 8.10 -11.40
N ARG A 21 -13.82 9.13 -11.04
CA ARG A 21 -13.28 10.10 -12.01
C ARG A 21 -12.20 9.52 -12.93
N ASN A 22 -11.43 8.55 -12.45
CA ASN A 22 -10.31 7.95 -13.19
C ASN A 22 -10.75 6.80 -14.11
N GLY A 23 -11.83 6.09 -13.77
CA GLY A 23 -12.30 4.95 -14.54
C GLY A 23 -11.63 3.61 -14.19
N LEU A 24 -12.26 2.52 -14.64
CA LEU A 24 -11.94 1.14 -14.32
C LEU A 24 -10.54 0.76 -14.78
N PHE A 25 -10.22 0.98 -16.05
CA PHE A 25 -8.95 0.53 -16.63
C PHE A 25 -7.75 1.21 -15.99
N VAL A 26 -7.85 2.52 -15.73
CA VAL A 26 -6.79 3.30 -15.07
C VAL A 26 -6.57 2.78 -13.65
N GLU A 27 -7.64 2.56 -12.89
CA GLU A 27 -7.53 2.12 -11.50
C GLU A 27 -7.12 0.65 -11.37
N LEU A 28 -7.55 -0.21 -12.29
CA LEU A 28 -7.10 -1.60 -12.38
C LEU A 28 -5.60 -1.66 -12.72
N ALA A 29 -5.15 -0.94 -13.74
CA ALA A 29 -3.73 -0.86 -14.09
C ALA A 29 -2.90 -0.31 -12.94
N SER A 30 -3.40 0.72 -12.24
CA SER A 30 -2.75 1.29 -11.07
C SER A 30 -2.70 0.30 -9.89
N LEU A 31 -3.72 -0.54 -9.70
CA LEU A 31 -3.71 -1.58 -8.67
C LEU A 31 -2.68 -2.68 -9.01
N VAL A 32 -2.68 -3.18 -10.24
CA VAL A 32 -1.67 -4.17 -10.70
C VAL A 32 -0.27 -3.61 -10.55
N SER A 33 -0.10 -2.33 -10.89
CA SER A 33 1.15 -1.59 -10.71
C SER A 33 1.62 -1.56 -9.25
N LEU A 34 0.71 -1.30 -8.31
CA LEU A 34 1.01 -1.32 -6.89
C LEU A 34 1.42 -2.72 -6.42
N LEU A 35 0.70 -3.77 -6.84
CA LEU A 35 1.02 -5.15 -6.48
C LEU A 35 2.39 -5.58 -6.98
N ALA A 36 2.71 -5.28 -8.25
CA ALA A 36 4.05 -5.49 -8.81
C ALA A 36 5.10 -4.67 -8.04
N GLY A 37 4.77 -3.41 -7.71
CA GLY A 37 5.53 -2.53 -6.84
C GLY A 37 5.97 -3.20 -5.54
N ILE A 38 5.00 -3.73 -4.81
CA ILE A 38 5.20 -4.42 -3.53
C ILE A 38 6.04 -5.69 -3.74
N TYR A 39 5.73 -6.50 -4.74
CA TYR A 39 6.46 -7.74 -5.02
C TYR A 39 7.96 -7.49 -5.23
N PHE A 40 8.29 -6.55 -6.11
CA PHE A 40 9.68 -6.20 -6.38
C PHE A 40 10.33 -5.49 -5.19
N ALA A 41 9.60 -4.64 -4.46
CA ALA A 41 10.12 -4.00 -3.24
C ALA A 41 10.53 -5.05 -2.20
N VAL A 42 9.71 -6.06 -1.96
CA VAL A 42 10.04 -7.16 -1.03
C VAL A 42 11.26 -7.91 -1.55
N LYS A 43 11.27 -8.30 -2.83
CA LYS A 43 12.32 -9.14 -3.42
C LYS A 43 13.69 -8.44 -3.51
N PHE A 44 13.71 -7.14 -3.78
CA PHE A 44 14.94 -6.36 -3.95
C PHE A 44 15.34 -5.55 -2.72
N SER A 45 14.52 -5.54 -1.65
CA SER A 45 14.85 -4.81 -0.41
C SER A 45 16.15 -5.31 0.24
N SER A 46 16.49 -6.59 0.13
CA SER A 46 17.76 -7.15 0.63
C SER A 46 18.95 -6.58 -0.11
N PHE A 47 18.88 -6.52 -1.45
CA PHE A 47 19.91 -5.91 -2.29
C PHE A 47 20.13 -4.44 -1.92
N MET A 48 19.04 -3.67 -1.75
CA MET A 48 19.12 -2.27 -1.33
C MET A 48 19.70 -2.12 0.09
N ARG A 49 19.39 -3.06 1.00
CA ARG A 49 19.98 -3.09 2.35
C ARG A 49 21.49 -3.27 2.28
N ASP A 50 21.96 -4.22 1.47
CA ASP A 50 23.39 -4.53 1.37
C ASP A 50 24.17 -3.35 0.76
N ILE A 51 23.57 -2.60 -0.17
CA ILE A 51 24.08 -1.31 -0.62
C ILE A 51 24.18 -0.32 0.55
N LEU A 52 23.07 -0.08 1.28
CA LEU A 52 23.03 0.92 2.36
C LEU A 52 24.01 0.63 3.50
N VAL A 53 24.23 -0.63 3.87
CA VAL A 53 25.19 -0.99 4.94
C VAL A 53 26.60 -0.48 4.63
N GLY A 54 26.97 -0.34 3.34
CA GLY A 54 28.24 0.26 2.93
C GLY A 54 28.33 1.78 3.10
N TYR A 55 27.20 2.49 3.22
CA TYR A 55 27.14 3.95 3.27
C TYR A 55 26.70 4.52 4.62
N VAL A 56 25.94 3.77 5.43
CA VAL A 56 25.41 4.25 6.72
C VAL A 56 25.74 3.29 7.87
N LYS A 57 26.04 3.85 9.05
CA LYS A 57 26.29 3.09 10.28
C LYS A 57 25.07 3.08 11.21
N TRP A 58 23.90 2.76 10.67
CA TRP A 58 22.67 2.65 11.45
C TRP A 58 22.45 1.22 11.98
N ASN A 59 21.50 1.06 12.91
CA ASN A 59 21.07 -0.27 13.34
C ASN A 59 20.52 -1.06 12.12
N PRO A 60 20.86 -2.35 11.97
CA PRO A 60 20.34 -3.22 10.89
C PRO A 60 18.83 -3.13 10.64
N ASN A 61 18.02 -3.01 11.69
CA ASN A 61 16.57 -2.89 11.58
C ASN A 61 16.15 -1.60 10.86
N THR A 62 16.78 -0.48 11.20
CA THR A 62 16.55 0.81 10.55
C THR A 62 16.96 0.75 9.09
N ILE A 63 18.13 0.17 8.79
CA ILE A 63 18.62 0.03 7.42
C ILE A 63 17.64 -0.78 6.57
N GLN A 64 17.11 -1.88 7.11
CA GLN A 64 16.14 -2.71 6.39
C GLN A 64 14.83 -1.99 6.09
N VAL A 65 14.32 -1.17 7.01
CA VAL A 65 13.11 -0.36 6.77
C VAL A 65 13.36 0.70 5.70
N VAL A 66 14.47 1.44 5.81
CA VAL A 66 14.83 2.45 4.80
C VAL A 66 15.04 1.82 3.43
N ALA A 67 15.74 0.67 3.36
CA ALA A 67 15.95 -0.06 2.13
C ALA A 67 14.62 -0.50 1.47
N PHE A 68 13.66 -0.99 2.26
CA PHE A 68 12.33 -1.32 1.76
C PHE A 68 11.61 -0.08 1.20
N ILE A 69 11.62 1.04 1.93
CA ILE A 69 10.97 2.30 1.50
C ILE A 69 11.61 2.81 0.19
N LEU A 70 12.94 2.86 0.12
CA LEU A 70 13.67 3.32 -1.08
C LEU A 70 13.38 2.42 -2.28
N THR A 71 13.42 1.10 -2.09
CA THR A 71 13.10 0.14 -3.15
C THR A 71 11.65 0.30 -3.61
N PHE A 72 10.72 0.46 -2.67
CA PHE A 72 9.30 0.69 -2.99
C PHE A 72 9.11 1.96 -3.83
N ILE A 73 9.71 3.07 -3.44
CA ILE A 73 9.63 4.34 -4.20
C ILE A 73 10.22 4.15 -5.60
N ALA A 74 11.40 3.53 -5.72
CA ALA A 74 12.06 3.29 -7.00
C ALA A 74 11.21 2.43 -7.93
N VAL A 75 10.66 1.32 -7.42
CA VAL A 75 9.80 0.44 -8.22
C VAL A 75 8.50 1.16 -8.60
N VAL A 76 7.84 1.84 -7.67
CA VAL A 76 6.62 2.61 -7.97
C VAL A 76 6.88 3.63 -9.06
N MET A 77 8.04 4.30 -9.05
CA MET A 77 8.43 5.24 -10.10
C MET A 77 8.56 4.55 -11.47
N VAL A 78 9.32 3.46 -11.55
CA VAL A 78 9.50 2.68 -12.80
C VAL A 78 8.16 2.17 -13.33
N VAL A 79 7.35 1.57 -12.47
CA VAL A 79 6.04 1.04 -12.85
C VAL A 79 5.09 2.15 -13.29
N THR A 80 5.11 3.31 -12.65
CA THR A 80 4.29 4.46 -13.05
C THR A 80 4.72 4.99 -14.42
N LEU A 81 6.02 5.05 -14.71
CA LEU A 81 6.54 5.45 -16.02
C LEU A 81 6.12 4.46 -17.11
N LEU A 82 6.22 3.15 -16.85
CA LEU A 82 5.72 2.11 -17.75
C LEU A 82 4.20 2.20 -17.96
N GLY A 83 3.44 2.44 -16.89
CA GLY A 83 1.98 2.62 -16.94
C GLY A 83 1.56 3.84 -17.76
N LYS A 84 2.32 4.94 -17.71
CA LYS A 84 2.11 6.13 -18.56
C LYS A 84 2.35 5.84 -20.04
N PHE A 85 3.31 4.97 -20.36
CA PHE A 85 3.54 4.55 -21.74
C PHE A 85 2.40 3.67 -22.28
N LEU A 86 1.81 2.84 -21.42
CA LEU A 86 0.72 1.92 -21.79
C LEU A 86 -0.67 2.58 -21.80
N THR A 87 -0.85 3.73 -21.13
CA THR A 87 -2.16 4.40 -21.02
C THR A 87 -2.66 4.97 -22.35
N GLY A 88 -1.78 5.20 -23.33
CA GLY A 88 -2.18 5.61 -24.69
C GLY A 88 -3.04 4.59 -25.45
N VAL A 89 -3.17 3.36 -24.95
CA VAL A 89 -3.97 2.27 -25.59
C VAL A 89 -5.30 2.03 -24.87
N ALA A 90 -5.45 2.50 -23.62
CA ALA A 90 -6.59 2.15 -22.76
C ALA A 90 -7.84 3.04 -22.93
N ASP A 91 -7.72 4.17 -23.65
CA ASP A 91 -8.82 5.12 -23.87
C ASP A 91 -9.96 4.57 -24.77
N PHE A 92 -9.84 3.33 -25.26
CA PHE A 92 -10.74 2.79 -26.28
C PHE A 92 -11.95 1.99 -25.78
N ALA A 93 -12.07 1.73 -24.48
CA ALA A 93 -13.15 0.89 -23.94
C ALA A 93 -14.28 1.73 -23.31
N PHE A 94 -15.29 2.05 -24.12
CA PHE A 94 -16.56 2.69 -23.73
C PHE A 94 -17.42 1.76 -22.83
N LEU A 95 -17.00 1.51 -21.58
CA LEU A 95 -17.76 0.69 -20.61
C LEU A 95 -18.86 1.47 -19.83
N GLY A 96 -19.16 2.72 -20.21
CA GLY A 96 -20.24 3.51 -19.61
C GLY A 96 -20.15 3.59 -18.08
N TRP A 97 -21.27 3.35 -17.38
CA TRP A 97 -21.36 3.44 -15.91
C TRP A 97 -20.53 2.39 -15.16
N LEU A 98 -20.26 1.22 -15.78
CA LEU A 98 -19.41 0.18 -15.19
C LEU A 98 -17.95 0.63 -15.11
N ASN A 99 -17.48 1.42 -16.08
CA ASN A 99 -16.15 2.04 -16.02
C ASN A 99 -16.02 2.89 -14.76
N THR A 100 -17.05 3.68 -14.48
CA THR A 100 -17.08 4.63 -13.37
C THR A 100 -17.13 3.91 -12.02
N ILE A 101 -18.09 3.02 -11.80
CA ILE A 101 -18.22 2.31 -10.52
C ILE A 101 -17.04 1.36 -10.29
N GLY A 102 -16.61 0.67 -11.35
CA GLY A 102 -15.42 -0.18 -11.30
C GLY A 102 -14.17 0.61 -10.91
N GLY A 103 -13.96 1.80 -11.50
CA GLY A 103 -12.87 2.70 -11.10
C GLY A 103 -12.91 3.06 -9.61
N GLY A 104 -14.09 3.38 -9.09
CA GLY A 104 -14.31 3.62 -7.66
C GLY A 104 -13.89 2.43 -6.79
N PHE A 105 -14.37 1.23 -7.14
CA PHE A 105 -14.07 0.00 -6.44
C PHE A 105 -12.56 -0.33 -6.42
N PHE A 106 -11.91 -0.33 -7.59
CA PHE A 106 -10.48 -0.64 -7.69
C PHE A 106 -9.61 0.40 -6.98
N ARG A 107 -10.03 1.68 -6.96
CA ARG A 107 -9.30 2.69 -6.20
C ARG A 107 -9.42 2.50 -4.69
N VAL A 108 -10.58 2.11 -4.19
CA VAL A 108 -10.77 1.75 -2.77
C VAL A 108 -9.86 0.58 -2.40
N LEU A 109 -9.86 -0.49 -3.19
CA LEU A 109 -8.99 -1.65 -2.96
C LEU A 109 -7.50 -1.27 -2.93
N LYS A 110 -7.06 -0.46 -3.91
CA LYS A 110 -5.69 0.07 -3.93
C LYS A 110 -5.37 0.87 -2.66
N THR A 111 -6.32 1.68 -2.20
CA THR A 111 -6.14 2.54 -1.03
C THR A 111 -6.08 1.72 0.25
N ILE A 112 -6.89 0.66 0.38
CA ILE A 112 -6.82 -0.32 1.47
C ILE A 112 -5.42 -0.94 1.56
N LEU A 113 -4.83 -1.36 0.44
CA LEU A 113 -3.46 -1.89 0.42
C LEU A 113 -2.43 -0.87 0.90
N ILE A 114 -2.51 0.38 0.42
CA ILE A 114 -1.58 1.44 0.83
C ILE A 114 -1.69 1.72 2.33
N ILE A 115 -2.91 1.88 2.85
CA ILE A 115 -3.16 2.10 4.29
C ILE A 115 -2.61 0.94 5.11
N SER A 116 -2.85 -0.31 4.67
CA SER A 116 -2.37 -1.50 5.37
C SER A 116 -0.84 -1.52 5.49
N ILE A 117 -0.11 -1.19 4.41
CA ILE A 117 1.35 -1.10 4.42
C ILE A 117 1.82 0.02 5.35
N VAL A 118 1.17 1.19 5.31
CA VAL A 118 1.49 2.31 6.21
C VAL A 118 1.32 1.90 7.67
N PHE A 119 0.23 1.21 8.00
CA PHE A 119 0.03 0.69 9.36
C PHE A 119 1.07 -0.36 9.75
N ALA A 120 1.45 -1.27 8.85
CA ALA A 120 2.48 -2.27 9.14
C ALA A 120 3.85 -1.63 9.44
N VAL A 121 4.22 -0.60 8.67
CA VAL A 121 5.44 0.19 8.93
C VAL A 121 5.31 0.99 10.22
N PHE A 122 4.16 1.61 10.45
CA PHE A 122 3.89 2.39 11.65
C PHE A 122 3.96 1.54 12.93
N GLU A 123 3.39 0.34 12.95
CA GLU A 123 3.47 -0.59 14.08
C GLU A 123 4.91 -0.99 14.40
N LYS A 124 5.72 -1.22 13.37
CA LYS A 124 7.14 -1.52 13.55
C LYS A 124 7.91 -0.37 14.19
N ILE A 125 7.59 0.87 13.84
CA ILE A 125 8.22 2.08 14.42
C ILE A 125 7.66 2.38 15.81
N ASN A 126 6.37 2.10 16.04
CA ASN A 126 5.64 2.35 17.28
C ASN A 126 5.74 1.18 18.30
N TYR A 127 6.78 0.35 18.23
CA TYR A 127 6.98 -0.82 19.10
C TYR A 127 6.93 -0.48 20.61
N ASN A 128 7.30 0.75 20.99
CA ASN A 128 7.24 1.23 22.39
C ASN A 128 5.92 1.95 22.76
N HIS A 129 4.87 1.85 21.94
CA HIS A 129 3.55 2.46 22.19
C HIS A 129 3.54 3.98 22.42
N PHE A 130 4.59 4.68 21.97
CA PHE A 130 4.77 6.11 22.25
C PHE A 130 3.82 7.01 21.44
N LEU A 131 3.36 6.56 20.27
CA LEU A 131 2.53 7.36 19.36
C LEU A 131 1.03 7.02 19.44
N THR A 132 0.68 5.77 19.72
CA THR A 132 -0.73 5.32 19.85
C THR A 132 -0.80 3.99 20.60
N LYS A 133 -1.78 3.83 21.52
CA LYS A 133 -2.04 2.58 22.24
C LYS A 133 -2.59 1.52 21.29
N LYS A 134 -2.19 0.26 21.48
CA LYS A 134 -2.69 -0.88 20.69
C LYS A 134 -4.22 -0.99 20.73
N GLU A 135 -4.80 -0.67 21.89
CA GLU A 135 -6.25 -0.57 22.13
C GLU A 135 -6.95 0.41 21.17
N THR A 136 -6.31 1.49 20.73
CA THR A 136 -6.91 2.45 19.80
C THR A 136 -7.00 1.89 18.37
N LEU A 137 -6.05 1.03 17.98
CA LEU A 137 -6.09 0.32 16.70
C LEU A 137 -7.10 -0.83 16.76
N ASP A 138 -7.10 -1.60 17.86
CA ASP A 138 -7.99 -2.76 18.03
C ASP A 138 -9.47 -2.36 18.16
N ASN A 139 -9.77 -1.18 18.73
CA ASN A 139 -11.13 -0.65 18.82
C ASN A 139 -11.61 0.07 17.54
N SER A 140 -10.77 0.19 16.50
CA SER A 140 -11.18 0.79 15.23
C SER A 140 -11.99 -0.20 14.39
N LEU A 141 -13.13 0.29 13.89
CA LEU A 141 -14.03 -0.48 13.04
C LEU A 141 -13.41 -0.77 11.67
N PHE A 142 -12.62 0.17 11.12
CA PHE A 142 -12.02 0.03 9.79
C PHE A 142 -10.66 -0.65 9.78
N TYR A 143 -9.88 -0.54 10.86
CA TYR A 143 -8.52 -1.07 10.93
C TYR A 143 -8.48 -2.58 10.61
N ASN A 144 -9.24 -3.40 11.33
CA ASN A 144 -9.24 -4.85 11.14
C ASN A 144 -9.72 -5.30 9.74
N PRO A 145 -10.84 -4.78 9.20
CA PRO A 145 -11.25 -5.05 7.82
C PRO A 145 -10.19 -4.67 6.79
N ILE A 146 -9.55 -3.50 6.92
CA ILE A 146 -8.50 -3.04 5.99
C ILE A 146 -7.34 -4.04 5.98
N GLN A 147 -6.87 -4.47 7.15
CA GLN A 147 -5.77 -5.45 7.25
C GLN A 147 -6.15 -6.81 6.68
N LYS A 148 -7.37 -7.29 6.94
CA LYS A 148 -7.86 -8.56 6.39
C LYS A 148 -7.98 -8.51 4.87
N THR A 149 -8.60 -7.46 4.32
CA THR A 149 -8.77 -7.28 2.87
C THR A 149 -7.41 -7.21 2.17
N ALA A 150 -6.45 -6.47 2.71
CA ALA A 150 -5.09 -6.44 2.18
C ALA A 150 -4.44 -7.83 2.19
N GLY A 151 -4.58 -8.59 3.28
CA GLY A 151 -4.08 -9.96 3.39
C GLY A 151 -4.69 -10.94 2.39
N TYR A 152 -5.96 -10.77 2.01
CA TYR A 152 -6.58 -11.57 0.95
C TYR A 152 -6.09 -11.18 -0.44
N MET A 153 -5.90 -9.89 -0.70
CA MET A 153 -5.43 -9.38 -1.99
C MET A 153 -3.99 -9.78 -2.29
N TYR A 154 -3.18 -9.95 -1.25
CA TYR A 154 -1.78 -10.32 -1.42
C TYR A 154 -1.33 -11.22 -0.24
N PRO A 155 -1.56 -12.53 -0.31
CA PRO A 155 -1.26 -13.47 0.77
C PRO A 155 0.21 -13.43 1.23
N SER A 156 1.15 -13.16 0.33
CA SER A 156 2.57 -13.00 0.66
C SER A 156 2.86 -11.75 1.53
N LEU A 157 1.96 -10.75 1.58
CA LEU A 157 2.04 -9.65 2.55
C LEU A 157 1.74 -10.20 3.95
N LYS A 158 0.90 -11.22 4.11
CA LYS A 158 0.62 -11.84 5.42
C LYS A 158 1.86 -12.52 6.01
N GLU A 159 2.64 -13.20 5.17
CA GLU A 159 3.95 -13.77 5.56
C GLU A 159 4.96 -12.68 5.89
N TRP A 160 5.01 -11.61 5.09
CA TRP A 160 5.84 -10.43 5.40
C TRP A 160 5.41 -9.78 6.73
N TYR A 161 4.12 -9.63 7.01
CA TYR A 161 3.58 -9.05 8.25
C TYR A 161 3.90 -9.94 9.45
N GLY A 162 3.80 -11.26 9.28
CA GLY A 162 4.23 -12.23 10.29
C GLY A 162 5.71 -12.07 10.62
N SER A 163 6.57 -11.95 9.60
CA SER A 163 8.00 -11.69 9.78
C SER A 163 8.34 -10.34 10.42
N LEU A 164 7.37 -9.41 10.49
CA LEU A 164 7.49 -8.13 11.18
C LEU A 164 6.92 -8.14 12.60
N LYS A 165 6.02 -9.07 12.93
CA LYS A 165 5.46 -9.25 14.28
C LYS A 165 6.35 -10.10 15.18
N ASP A 166 7.11 -11.03 14.59
CA ASP A 166 8.04 -11.89 15.31
C ASP A 166 9.45 -11.28 15.34
N LYS A 167 9.68 -10.31 16.25
CA LYS A 167 10.97 -10.02 16.92
C LYS A 167 10.87 -8.89 17.92
#